data_AF-A0A7X7GSH7-F1
#
_entry.id   AF-A0A7X7GSH7-F1
#
_cell.length_a   1.000
_cell.length_b   1.000
_cell.length_c   1.000
_cell.angle_alpha   90.00
_cell.angle_beta   90.00
_cell.angle_gamma   90.00
#
_symmetry.space_group_name_H-M   'P 1'
#
loop_
_entity.id
_entity.type
_entity.pdbx_description
1 polymer ?
#
loop_
_entity_poly.entity_id
_entity_poly.type
_entity_poly.pdbx_seq_one_letter_code
_entity_poly.pdbx_strand_id
1 'polypeptide(L)'
;MTWADPSQAAHAHDAPTTASATPEPSAAELSAARQKFQKALALQTAGDWTGALVLLKEVAEVKTTPQVLFNIALCEENVGQLVAALGHYELAAADAREAGLPLVERESIERLSQLRARIPRLRVERGASAAAAQVSLGGVELGDSALGKDLPLDPGSYQIQATAPGKEPFVRDVRLTEGGHVTVTVEFAAPPPPPVVVDEPSDGSSGQRVLAWVSGGVGLAGLSAAGVFYGLRYDAQKELDELCPSRTNCPPSARDTHNRGRDYTTYGNLALGVGIAGLATAAVLWLTDRPSKDSVARDTPTPPRHVFGIGHGSAPLGATWSGTF
;
A
#
# COMPACT_ATOMS: atom_id res chain seq x y z
N MET A 1 -1.39 51.92 58.09
CA MET A 1 -1.91 51.48 56.78
C MET A 1 -1.40 52.50 55.77
N THR A 2 -0.61 52.20 54.74
CA THR A 2 -0.79 51.18 53.69
C THR A 2 0.55 50.72 53.10
N TRP A 3 0.57 49.46 52.68
CA TRP A 3 1.58 48.76 51.87
C TRP A 3 1.84 49.41 50.50
N ALA A 4 3.08 49.34 49.99
CA ALA A 4 3.41 48.78 48.65
C ALA A 4 4.93 48.77 48.38
N ASP A 5 5.34 47.69 47.74
CA ASP A 5 6.65 47.09 47.48
C ASP A 5 7.41 47.75 46.29
N PRO A 6 8.73 47.51 46.11
CA PRO A 6 9.57 48.16 45.10
C PRO A 6 9.40 47.48 43.74
N SER A 7 9.06 48.27 42.71
CA SER A 7 9.05 47.81 41.33
C SER A 7 10.18 48.48 40.53
N GLN A 8 11.12 47.63 40.12
CA GLN A 8 11.67 47.51 38.76
C GLN A 8 11.99 48.78 37.96
N ALA A 9 13.28 49.05 37.78
CA ALA A 9 13.95 49.47 36.53
C ALA A 9 15.38 49.91 36.94
N ALA A 10 16.49 49.47 36.36
CA ALA A 10 16.76 48.84 35.09
C ALA A 10 18.06 48.02 35.24
N HIS A 11 18.00 46.72 34.96
CA HIS A 11 19.18 45.97 34.59
C HIS A 11 19.33 46.06 33.08
N ALA A 12 20.13 47.02 32.62
CA ALA A 12 20.67 47.01 31.28
C ALA A 12 21.53 45.74 31.12
N HIS A 13 20.93 44.69 30.56
CA HIS A 13 21.67 43.57 30.02
C HIS A 13 22.11 43.97 28.62
N ASP A 14 23.27 44.62 28.52
CA ASP A 14 24.06 44.59 27.28
C ASP A 14 24.59 43.16 27.12
N ALA A 15 23.79 42.31 26.49
CA ALA A 15 24.29 41.05 25.95
C ALA A 15 24.90 41.35 24.58
N PRO A 16 26.21 41.10 24.35
CA PRO A 16 26.74 41.12 23.00
C PRO A 16 26.15 39.93 22.25
N THR A 17 25.22 40.20 21.34
CA THR A 17 24.86 39.28 20.25
C THR A 17 26.08 39.15 19.34
N THR A 18 27.00 38.24 19.68
CA THR A 18 27.94 37.69 18.70
C THR A 18 27.16 36.75 17.80
N ALA A 19 26.62 37.30 16.70
CA ALA A 19 26.26 36.51 15.54
C ALA A 19 27.55 35.89 14.99
N SER A 20 27.74 34.59 15.21
CA SER A 20 28.83 33.85 14.58
C SER A 20 28.59 33.81 13.08
N ALA A 21 29.24 34.69 12.34
CA ALA A 21 29.35 34.58 10.89
C ALA A 21 30.24 33.37 10.59
N THR A 22 29.73 32.42 9.81
CA THR A 22 30.54 31.32 9.27
C THR A 22 31.71 31.93 8.48
N PRO A 23 32.96 31.49 8.70
CA PRO A 23 34.10 32.03 7.98
C PRO A 23 33.96 31.79 6.47
N GLU A 24 34.29 32.81 5.67
CA GLU A 24 34.27 32.72 4.21
C GLU A 24 35.37 31.74 3.73
N PRO A 25 35.13 30.92 2.69
CA PRO A 25 36.12 29.96 2.19
C PRO A 25 37.43 30.62 1.76
N SER A 26 38.55 29.99 2.08
CA SER A 26 39.88 30.43 1.68
C SER A 26 40.10 30.31 0.17
N ALA A 27 41.07 31.07 -0.36
CA ALA A 27 41.43 31.00 -1.78
C ALA A 27 41.88 29.59 -2.22
N ALA A 28 42.52 28.84 -1.33
CA ALA A 28 42.94 27.46 -1.59
C ALA A 28 41.73 26.52 -1.71
N GLU A 29 40.75 26.63 -0.82
CA GLU A 29 39.50 25.86 -0.87
C GLU A 29 38.70 26.17 -2.14
N LEU A 30 38.60 27.46 -2.52
CA LEU A 30 37.95 27.86 -3.76
C LEU A 30 38.68 27.33 -5.01
N SER A 31 40.01 27.26 -5.01
CA SER A 31 40.78 26.67 -6.10
C SER A 31 40.53 25.17 -6.21
N ALA A 32 40.56 24.45 -5.09
CA ALA A 32 40.27 23.01 -5.03
C ALA A 32 38.83 22.71 -5.48
N ALA A 33 37.85 23.50 -5.04
CA ALA A 33 36.45 23.37 -5.46
C ALA A 33 36.28 23.56 -6.98
N ARG A 34 36.97 24.54 -7.58
CA ARG A 34 36.94 24.73 -9.05
C ARG A 34 37.49 23.51 -9.80
N GLN A 35 38.58 22.91 -9.32
CA GLN A 35 39.14 21.69 -9.91
C GLN A 35 38.16 20.51 -9.79
N LYS A 36 37.52 20.33 -8.63
CA LYS A 36 36.47 19.33 -8.44
C LYS A 36 35.28 19.56 -9.37
N PHE A 37 34.85 20.81 -9.54
CA PHE A 37 33.78 21.16 -10.45
C PHE A 37 34.11 20.79 -11.90
N GLN A 38 35.30 21.16 -12.39
CA GLN A 38 35.76 20.77 -13.74
C GLN A 38 35.80 19.25 -13.92
N LYS A 39 36.26 18.51 -12.91
CA LYS A 39 36.24 17.04 -12.92
C LYS A 39 34.81 16.50 -12.95
N ALA A 40 33.89 17.09 -12.20
CA ALA A 40 32.49 16.69 -12.21
C ALA A 40 31.84 16.90 -13.59
N LEU A 41 32.12 18.03 -14.26
CA LEU A 41 31.66 18.25 -15.62
C LEU A 41 32.21 17.20 -16.59
N ALA A 42 33.48 16.82 -16.45
CA ALA A 42 34.05 15.73 -17.25
C ALA A 42 33.33 14.39 -17.00
N LEU A 43 32.97 14.09 -15.75
CA LEU A 43 32.21 12.89 -15.40
C LEU A 43 30.78 12.93 -15.97
N GLN A 44 30.10 14.07 -15.93
CA GLN A 44 28.81 14.27 -16.60
C GLN A 44 28.92 13.99 -18.11
N THR A 45 29.95 14.53 -18.79
CA THR A 45 30.15 14.26 -20.22
C THR A 45 30.48 12.79 -20.51
N ALA A 46 31.05 12.07 -19.54
CA ALA A 46 31.32 10.65 -19.62
C ALA A 46 30.10 9.78 -19.26
N GLY A 47 28.98 10.37 -18.82
CA GLY A 47 27.79 9.66 -18.35
C GLY A 47 27.91 9.07 -16.94
N ASP A 48 28.99 9.36 -16.21
CA ASP A 48 29.13 8.98 -14.80
C ASP A 48 28.45 10.01 -13.90
N TRP A 49 27.13 9.97 -13.90
CA TRP A 49 26.27 10.87 -13.14
C TRP A 49 26.45 10.74 -11.63
N THR A 50 26.64 9.52 -11.14
CA THR A 50 26.85 9.25 -9.70
C THR A 50 28.18 9.83 -9.22
N GLY A 51 29.28 9.59 -9.96
CA GLY A 51 30.58 10.17 -9.64
C GLY A 51 30.58 11.69 -9.73
N ALA A 52 29.92 12.26 -10.73
CA ALA A 52 29.74 13.71 -10.85
C ALA A 52 28.96 14.30 -9.67
N LEU A 53 27.86 13.66 -9.26
CA LEU A 53 27.02 14.12 -8.14
C LEU A 53 27.79 14.21 -6.84
N VAL A 54 28.63 13.21 -6.53
CA VAL A 54 29.49 13.22 -5.33
C VAL A 54 30.40 14.46 -5.32
N LEU A 55 31.11 14.70 -6.44
CA LEU A 55 32.00 15.85 -6.54
C LEU A 55 31.25 17.18 -6.46
N LEU A 56 30.07 17.28 -7.08
CA LEU A 56 29.27 18.51 -7.06
C LEU A 56 28.73 18.82 -5.67
N LYS A 57 28.32 17.80 -4.90
CA LYS A 57 27.93 17.97 -3.49
C LYS A 57 29.10 18.52 -2.67
N GLU A 58 30.31 17.97 -2.83
CA GLU A 58 31.50 18.51 -2.18
C GLU A 58 31.83 19.96 -2.61
N VAL A 59 31.54 20.33 -3.86
CA VAL A 59 31.71 21.72 -4.33
C VAL A 59 30.69 22.64 -3.65
N ALA A 60 29.44 22.19 -3.49
CA ALA A 60 28.39 22.96 -2.83
C ALA A 60 28.69 23.23 -1.35
N GLU A 61 29.34 22.29 -0.64
CA GLU A 61 29.82 22.51 0.73
C GLU A 61 30.82 23.67 0.84
N VAL A 62 31.62 23.92 -0.21
CA VAL A 62 32.56 25.05 -0.24
C VAL A 62 31.86 26.32 -0.69
N LYS A 63 31.15 26.26 -1.83
CA LYS A 63 30.42 27.40 -2.37
C LYS A 63 29.27 26.97 -3.25
N THR A 64 28.06 27.14 -2.74
CA THR A 64 26.83 27.02 -3.53
C THR A 64 26.72 28.20 -4.50
N THR A 65 26.51 27.91 -5.78
CA THR A 65 26.21 28.89 -6.82
C THR A 65 25.07 28.36 -7.70
N PRO A 66 24.34 29.21 -8.44
CA PRO A 66 23.27 28.76 -9.31
C PRO A 66 23.72 27.70 -10.32
N GLN A 67 24.94 27.84 -10.85
CA GLN A 67 25.53 26.88 -11.77
C GLN A 67 25.81 25.52 -11.10
N VAL A 68 26.29 25.51 -9.85
CA VAL A 68 26.54 24.26 -9.10
C VAL A 68 25.22 23.55 -8.82
N LEU A 69 24.20 24.28 -8.36
CA LEU A 69 22.86 23.73 -8.10
C LEU A 69 22.23 23.12 -9.36
N PHE A 70 22.31 23.82 -10.50
CA PHE A 70 21.83 23.29 -11.78
C PHE A 70 22.50 21.97 -12.15
N ASN A 71 23.82 21.85 -11.93
CA ASN A 71 24.55 20.63 -12.26
C ASN A 71 24.28 19.49 -11.28
N ILE A 72 24.05 19.79 -9.99
CA ILE A 72 23.58 18.81 -9.01
C ILE A 72 22.23 18.24 -9.46
N ALA A 73 21.28 19.13 -9.78
CA ALA A 73 19.95 18.75 -10.24
C ALA A 73 20.00 17.90 -11.52
N LEU A 74 20.87 18.26 -12.48
CA LEU A 74 21.07 17.49 -13.71
C LEU A 74 21.59 16.07 -13.42
N CYS A 75 22.54 15.92 -12.51
CA CYS A 75 23.02 14.61 -12.11
C CYS A 75 21.93 13.81 -11.39
N GLU A 76 21.21 14.42 -10.44
CA GLU A 76 20.11 13.82 -9.70
C GLU A 76 19.00 13.30 -10.62
N GLU A 77 18.63 14.08 -11.65
CA GLU A 77 17.67 13.69 -12.68
C GLU A 77 18.12 12.42 -13.42
N ASN A 78 19.40 12.35 -13.80
CA ASN A 78 19.94 11.21 -14.57
C ASN A 78 20.16 9.95 -13.71
N VAL A 79 20.28 10.08 -12.38
CA VAL A 79 20.33 8.92 -11.47
C VAL A 79 18.95 8.50 -10.95
N GLY A 80 17.88 9.21 -11.34
CA GLY A 80 16.50 8.90 -10.95
C GLY A 80 16.02 9.52 -9.63
N GLN A 81 16.80 10.45 -9.04
CA GLN A 81 16.41 11.22 -7.85
C GLN A 81 15.61 12.47 -8.28
N LEU A 82 14.46 12.24 -8.89
CA LEU A 82 13.65 13.28 -9.54
C LEU A 82 13.10 14.33 -8.56
N VAL A 83 12.74 13.93 -7.34
CA VAL A 83 12.23 14.85 -6.31
C VAL A 83 13.35 15.77 -5.80
N ALA A 84 14.55 15.25 -5.59
CA ALA A 84 15.72 16.06 -5.22
C ALA A 84 16.10 17.03 -6.35
N ALA A 85 16.13 16.52 -7.59
CA ALA A 85 16.41 17.32 -8.77
C ALA A 85 15.42 18.49 -8.93
N LEU A 86 14.14 18.26 -8.64
CA LEU A 86 13.11 19.31 -8.66
C LEU A 86 13.47 20.45 -7.71
N GLY A 87 13.80 20.13 -6.45
CA GLY A 87 14.16 21.14 -5.46
C GLY A 87 15.43 21.92 -5.83
N HIS A 88 16.46 21.23 -6.32
CA HIS A 88 17.71 21.89 -6.72
C HIS A 88 17.56 22.75 -7.99
N TYR A 89 16.73 22.34 -8.95
CA TYR A 89 16.41 23.20 -10.10
C TYR A 89 15.59 24.43 -9.70
N GLU A 90 14.66 24.30 -8.74
CA GLU A 90 13.90 25.44 -8.21
C GLU A 90 14.82 26.44 -7.53
N LEU A 91 15.76 25.96 -6.71
CA LEU A 91 16.76 26.81 -6.07
C LEU A 91 17.71 27.45 -7.09
N ALA A 92 18.21 26.67 -8.07
CA ALA A 92 19.07 27.19 -9.14
C ALA A 92 18.38 28.31 -9.93
N ALA A 93 17.10 28.14 -10.27
CA ALA A 93 16.32 29.15 -10.97
C ALA A 93 16.11 30.42 -10.13
N ALA A 94 15.86 30.26 -8.82
CA ALA A 94 15.67 31.37 -7.90
C ALA A 94 16.94 32.19 -7.71
N ASP A 95 18.04 31.53 -7.39
CA ASP A 95 19.33 32.19 -7.16
C ASP A 95 19.89 32.80 -8.46
N ALA A 96 19.68 32.16 -9.61
CA ALA A 96 20.08 32.70 -10.91
C ALA A 96 19.35 34.00 -11.25
N ARG A 97 18.06 34.09 -10.93
CA ARG A 97 17.26 35.31 -11.12
C ARG A 97 17.77 36.45 -10.25
N GLU A 98 18.04 36.17 -8.98
CA GLU A 98 18.60 37.16 -8.05
C GLU A 98 19.99 37.63 -8.48
N ALA A 99 20.83 36.72 -8.98
CA ALA A 99 22.18 37.01 -9.46
C ALA A 99 22.24 37.61 -10.88
N GLY A 100 21.12 37.76 -11.58
CA GLY A 100 21.09 38.29 -12.95
C GLY A 100 21.73 37.36 -13.99
N LEU A 101 21.55 36.04 -13.85
CA LEU A 101 22.09 34.99 -14.71
C LEU A 101 20.98 34.36 -15.59
N PRO A 102 20.52 35.04 -16.67
CA PRO A 102 19.31 34.67 -17.40
C PRO A 102 19.43 33.35 -18.20
N LEU A 103 20.63 32.85 -18.44
CA LEU A 103 20.84 31.55 -19.08
C LEU A 103 20.52 30.40 -18.12
N VAL A 104 21.09 30.44 -16.91
CA VAL A 104 20.89 29.41 -15.87
C VAL A 104 19.44 29.38 -15.42
N GLU A 105 18.82 30.55 -15.22
CA GLU A 105 17.41 30.65 -14.85
C GLU A 105 16.52 29.96 -15.89
N ARG A 106 16.70 30.29 -17.18
CA ARG A 106 15.88 29.75 -18.26
C ARG A 106 16.03 28.24 -18.40
N GLU A 107 17.27 27.74 -18.40
CA GLU A 107 17.54 26.30 -18.51
C GLU A 107 16.96 25.53 -17.32
N SER A 108 17.06 26.08 -16.10
CA SER A 108 16.47 25.49 -14.91
C SER A 108 14.94 25.41 -15.02
N ILE A 109 14.28 26.49 -15.45
CA ILE A 109 12.82 26.52 -15.63
C ILE A 109 12.34 25.53 -16.69
N GLU A 110 13.06 25.42 -17.80
CA GLU A 110 12.75 24.45 -18.86
C GLU A 110 12.80 23.02 -18.31
N ARG A 111 13.87 22.66 -17.59
CA ARG A 111 14.02 21.34 -16.95
C ARG A 111 12.91 21.06 -15.94
N LEU A 112 12.56 22.03 -15.09
CA LEU A 112 11.46 21.90 -14.12
C LEU A 112 10.14 21.53 -14.78
N SER A 113 9.82 22.14 -15.93
CA SER A 113 8.57 21.87 -16.63
C SER A 113 8.47 20.42 -17.12
N GLN A 114 9.59 19.87 -17.61
CA GLN A 114 9.69 18.48 -18.08
C GLN A 114 9.70 17.50 -16.91
N LEU A 115 10.43 17.83 -15.85
CA LEU A 115 10.63 16.97 -14.69
C LEU A 115 9.34 16.76 -13.88
N ARG A 116 8.51 17.80 -13.71
CA ARG A 116 7.25 17.69 -12.96
C ARG A 116 6.31 16.64 -13.52
N ALA A 117 6.32 16.40 -14.83
CA ALA A 117 5.49 15.37 -15.46
C ALA A 117 6.04 13.95 -15.25
N ARG A 118 7.33 13.81 -14.96
CA ARG A 118 8.03 12.53 -14.76
C ARG A 118 8.04 12.05 -13.32
N ILE A 119 7.79 12.94 -12.34
CA ILE A 119 7.74 12.56 -10.93
C ILE A 119 6.47 11.73 -10.66
N PRO A 120 6.58 10.46 -10.23
CA PRO A 120 5.41 9.69 -9.86
C PRO A 120 4.75 10.23 -8.59
N ARG A 121 3.46 9.92 -8.48
CA ARG A 121 2.64 10.28 -7.32
C ARG A 121 2.06 9.03 -6.68
N LEU A 122 2.25 8.90 -5.38
CA LEU A 122 1.63 7.86 -4.55
C LEU A 122 0.59 8.51 -3.65
N ARG A 123 -0.65 8.02 -3.71
CA ARG A 123 -1.69 8.39 -2.75
C ARG A 123 -1.96 7.20 -1.83
N VAL A 124 -1.77 7.40 -0.54
CA VAL A 124 -2.12 6.39 0.47
C VAL A 124 -3.39 6.82 1.18
N GLU A 125 -4.46 6.06 1.03
CA GLU A 125 -5.76 6.34 1.62
C GLU A 125 -6.00 5.44 2.84
N ARG A 126 -6.64 6.01 3.85
CA ARG A 126 -7.02 5.29 5.07
C ARG A 126 -8.41 4.69 4.87
N GLY A 127 -8.50 3.37 4.80
CA GLY A 127 -9.78 2.67 4.73
C GLY A 127 -10.53 2.70 6.07
N ALA A 128 -11.83 2.37 6.04
CA ALA A 128 -12.70 2.46 7.20
C ALA A 128 -12.23 1.60 8.39
N SER A 129 -11.63 0.43 8.11
CA SER A 129 -11.08 -0.47 9.14
C SER A 129 -9.72 -0.03 9.68
N ALA A 130 -9.11 1.00 9.11
CA ALA A 130 -7.77 1.50 9.43
C ALA A 130 -7.78 2.86 10.13
N ALA A 131 -8.90 3.30 10.72
CA ALA A 131 -9.04 4.61 11.36
C ALA A 131 -7.95 4.90 12.41
N ALA A 132 -7.56 3.91 13.22
CA ALA A 132 -6.56 4.02 14.28
C ALA A 132 -5.18 3.46 13.91
N ALA A 133 -4.92 3.21 12.62
CA ALA A 133 -3.70 2.56 12.18
C ALA A 133 -2.50 3.51 12.12
N GLN A 134 -1.32 3.06 12.57
CA GLN A 134 -0.07 3.69 12.12
C GLN A 134 0.25 3.21 10.72
N VAL A 135 0.47 4.12 9.78
CA VAL A 135 0.83 3.82 8.40
C VAL A 135 2.25 4.28 8.16
N SER A 136 3.08 3.47 7.53
CA SER A 136 4.44 3.81 7.14
C SER A 136 4.72 3.47 5.69
N LEU A 137 5.62 4.25 5.08
CA LEU A 137 6.12 4.07 3.73
C LEU A 137 7.64 3.91 3.79
N GLY A 138 8.15 2.74 3.40
CA GLY A 138 9.58 2.46 3.45
C GLY A 138 10.19 2.61 4.86
N GLY A 139 9.39 2.38 5.90
CA GLY A 139 9.80 2.53 7.31
C GLY A 139 9.63 3.94 7.89
N VAL A 140 9.25 4.94 7.08
CA VAL A 140 8.94 6.30 7.56
C VAL A 140 7.45 6.41 7.86
N GLU A 141 7.08 6.82 9.06
CA GLU A 141 5.67 6.99 9.46
C GLU A 141 5.01 8.14 8.69
N LEU A 142 3.86 7.85 8.08
CA LEU A 142 3.02 8.83 7.41
C LEU A 142 2.02 9.40 8.40
N GLY A 143 2.19 10.68 8.75
CA GLY A 143 1.21 11.40 9.54
C GLY A 143 -0.11 11.60 8.78
N ASP A 144 -1.18 11.90 9.53
CA ASP A 144 -2.53 12.08 8.95
C ASP A 144 -2.60 13.17 7.88
N SER A 145 -1.71 14.16 7.92
CA SER A 145 -1.63 15.23 6.93
C SER A 145 -1.11 14.80 5.56
N ALA A 146 -0.43 13.65 5.49
CA ALA A 146 0.10 13.05 4.26
C ALA A 146 -0.87 12.04 3.65
N LEU A 147 -1.69 11.39 4.48
CA LEU A 147 -2.71 10.44 4.02
C LEU A 147 -3.79 11.15 3.20
N GLY A 148 -4.25 10.49 2.14
CA GLY A 148 -5.25 11.01 1.19
C GLY A 148 -4.73 12.06 0.20
N LYS A 149 -3.47 12.48 0.31
CA LYS A 149 -2.82 13.40 -0.63
C LYS A 149 -1.90 12.67 -1.60
N ASP A 150 -1.66 13.30 -2.74
CA ASP A 150 -0.63 12.83 -3.67
C ASP A 150 0.75 13.16 -3.11
N LEU A 151 1.54 12.14 -2.82
CA LEU A 151 2.93 12.26 -2.40
C LEU A 151 3.83 12.10 -3.63
N PRO A 152 4.56 13.16 -4.04
CA PRO A 152 5.58 13.03 -5.06
C PRO A 152 6.75 12.21 -4.50
N LEU A 153 7.13 11.16 -5.21
CA LEU A 153 8.21 10.26 -4.83
C LEU A 153 9.11 10.00 -6.03
N ASP A 154 10.30 9.46 -5.78
CA ASP A 154 11.16 8.98 -6.85
C ASP A 154 10.62 7.66 -7.45
N PRO A 155 10.92 7.36 -8.72
CA PRO A 155 10.64 6.04 -9.28
C PRO A 155 11.37 4.94 -8.50
N GLY A 156 10.68 3.84 -8.21
CA GLY A 156 11.25 2.77 -7.40
C GLY A 156 10.21 1.86 -6.78
N SER A 157 10.69 0.91 -5.97
CA SER A 157 9.84 0.02 -5.19
C SER A 157 9.73 0.51 -3.76
N TYR A 158 8.50 0.60 -3.27
CA TYR A 158 8.18 1.03 -1.92
C TYR A 158 7.30 -0.01 -1.24
N GLN A 159 7.48 -0.17 0.07
CA GLN A 159 6.61 -1.00 0.87
C GLN A 159 5.76 -0.12 1.78
N ILE A 160 4.45 -0.28 1.68
CA ILE A 160 3.48 0.34 2.58
C ILE A 160 3.19 -0.67 3.68
N GLN A 161 3.36 -0.26 4.93
CA GLN A 161 3.00 -1.06 6.09
C GLN A 161 1.97 -0.32 6.91
N ALA A 162 1.02 -1.04 7.50
CA ALA A 162 0.14 -0.45 8.50
C ALA A 162 -0.12 -1.41 9.65
N THR A 163 -0.14 -0.87 10.86
CA THR A 163 -0.37 -1.63 12.10
C THR A 163 -1.51 -0.98 12.88
N ALA A 164 -2.35 -1.80 13.50
CA ALA A 164 -3.41 -1.36 14.38
C ALA A 164 -3.57 -2.35 15.55
N PRO A 165 -3.95 -1.90 16.76
CA PRO A 165 -4.15 -2.80 17.89
C PRO A 165 -5.17 -3.90 17.58
N GLY A 166 -4.79 -5.16 17.81
CA GLY A 166 -5.66 -6.32 17.59
C GLY A 166 -5.93 -6.67 16.12
N LYS A 167 -5.15 -6.13 15.18
CA LYS A 167 -5.18 -6.46 13.74
C LYS A 167 -3.86 -7.06 13.28
N GLU A 168 -3.91 -7.94 12.28
CA GLU A 168 -2.71 -8.37 11.59
C GLU A 168 -2.08 -7.21 10.81
N PRO A 169 -0.74 -7.08 10.76
CA PRO A 169 -0.09 -6.03 9.98
C PRO A 169 -0.45 -6.11 8.51
N PHE A 170 -0.87 -4.97 7.95
CA PHE A 170 -1.03 -4.80 6.51
C PHE A 170 0.36 -4.53 5.90
N VAL A 171 0.73 -5.27 4.86
CA VAL A 171 1.95 -5.04 4.09
C VAL A 171 1.62 -5.10 2.60
N ARG A 172 2.04 -4.09 1.85
CA ARG A 172 1.85 -4.05 0.40
C ARG A 172 3.04 -3.41 -0.31
N ASP A 173 3.58 -4.13 -1.27
CA ASP A 173 4.62 -3.62 -2.15
C ASP A 173 4.00 -2.85 -3.33
N VAL A 174 4.58 -1.70 -3.64
CA VAL A 174 4.15 -0.79 -4.71
C VAL A 174 5.35 -0.43 -5.55
N ARG A 175 5.21 -0.53 -6.87
CA ARG A 175 6.22 -0.07 -7.81
C ARG A 175 5.75 1.21 -8.47
N LEU A 176 6.54 2.27 -8.33
CA LEU A 176 6.34 3.55 -8.99
C LEU A 176 7.23 3.64 -10.22
N THR A 177 6.64 4.00 -11.35
CA THR A 177 7.33 4.30 -12.61
C THR A 177 7.21 5.80 -12.89
N GLU A 178 8.12 6.37 -13.67
CA GLU A 178 8.05 7.79 -14.03
C GLU A 178 6.66 8.20 -14.56
N GLY A 179 6.16 9.34 -14.07
CA GLY A 179 4.84 9.91 -14.38
C GLY A 179 3.65 9.10 -13.88
N GLY A 180 3.88 7.96 -13.23
CA GLY A 180 2.85 7.07 -12.71
C GLY A 180 2.06 7.71 -11.58
N HIS A 181 0.77 7.37 -11.49
CA HIS A 181 -0.07 7.69 -10.35
C HIS A 181 -0.62 6.39 -9.78
N VAL A 182 -0.34 6.13 -8.50
CA VAL A 182 -0.79 4.92 -7.82
C VAL A 182 -1.54 5.32 -6.56
N THR A 183 -2.74 4.79 -6.39
CA THR A 183 -3.52 4.92 -5.15
C THR A 183 -3.54 3.58 -4.43
N VAL A 184 -3.23 3.59 -3.14
CA VAL A 184 -3.34 2.42 -2.26
C VAL A 184 -4.21 2.74 -1.07
N THR A 185 -5.30 2.00 -0.92
CA THR A 185 -6.16 2.06 0.26
C THR A 185 -5.70 1.01 1.27
N VAL A 186 -5.42 1.47 2.49
CA VAL A 186 -5.05 0.60 3.62
C VAL A 186 -6.33 0.11 4.28
N GLU A 187 -6.57 -1.20 4.21
CA GLU A 187 -7.68 -1.87 4.85
C GLU A 187 -7.19 -3.12 5.57
N PHE A 188 -7.60 -3.28 6.83
CA PHE A 188 -7.40 -4.52 7.56
C PHE A 188 -8.56 -5.47 7.24
N ALA A 189 -8.22 -6.71 6.88
CA ALA A 189 -9.21 -7.76 6.73
C ALA A 189 -10.02 -7.91 8.03
N ALA A 190 -11.31 -8.16 7.90
CA ALA A 190 -12.08 -8.66 9.02
C ALA A 190 -11.46 -9.99 9.48
N PRO A 191 -11.36 -10.26 10.79
CA PRO A 191 -10.99 -11.60 11.23
C PRO A 191 -11.92 -12.60 10.51
N PRO A 192 -11.39 -13.73 10.00
CA PRO A 192 -12.22 -14.72 9.36
C PRO A 192 -13.37 -15.03 10.32
N PRO A 193 -14.63 -15.08 9.85
CA PRO A 193 -15.73 -15.49 10.71
C PRO A 193 -15.30 -16.79 11.40
N PRO A 194 -15.57 -16.94 12.71
CA PRO A 194 -15.25 -18.18 13.41
C PRO A 194 -15.74 -19.32 12.53
N PRO A 195 -14.94 -20.39 12.33
CA PRO A 195 -15.35 -21.50 11.47
C PRO A 195 -16.76 -21.84 11.89
N VAL A 196 -17.71 -21.66 10.96
CA VAL A 196 -19.08 -22.07 11.20
C VAL A 196 -18.92 -23.54 11.50
N VAL A 197 -19.07 -23.90 12.77
CA VAL A 197 -19.23 -25.27 13.18
C VAL A 197 -20.53 -25.62 12.49
N VAL A 198 -20.40 -26.24 11.31
CA VAL A 198 -21.54 -26.84 10.65
C VAL A 198 -21.94 -27.91 11.65
N ASP A 199 -22.94 -27.60 12.47
CA ASP A 199 -23.60 -28.62 13.29
C ASP A 199 -23.85 -29.78 12.33
N GLU A 200 -23.33 -30.96 12.69
CA GLU A 200 -23.55 -32.18 11.94
C GLU A 200 -25.04 -32.20 11.58
N PRO A 201 -25.39 -32.31 10.27
CA PRO A 201 -26.77 -32.31 9.88
C PRO A 201 -27.43 -33.46 10.63
N SER A 202 -28.36 -33.12 11.51
CA SER A 202 -29.17 -34.08 12.23
C SER A 202 -29.76 -35.03 11.20
N ASP A 203 -29.52 -36.32 11.42
CA ASP A 203 -29.94 -37.41 10.54
C ASP A 203 -31.40 -37.26 10.11
N GLY A 204 -31.57 -36.73 8.90
CA GLY A 204 -32.81 -36.57 8.19
C GLY A 204 -32.51 -36.88 6.73
N SER A 205 -33.14 -37.92 6.20
CA SER A 205 -32.84 -38.67 4.97
C SER A 205 -32.95 -37.91 3.63
N SER A 206 -32.56 -36.63 3.59
CA SER A 206 -32.40 -35.82 2.37
C SER A 206 -31.06 -35.06 2.28
N GLY A 207 -30.18 -35.16 3.28
CA GLY A 207 -28.91 -34.40 3.37
C GLY A 207 -27.75 -34.90 2.49
N GLN A 208 -27.71 -36.18 2.12
CA GLN A 208 -26.57 -36.76 1.38
C GLN A 208 -26.38 -36.18 -0.03
N ARG A 209 -27.47 -35.85 -0.74
CA ARG A 209 -27.39 -35.22 -2.06
C ARG A 209 -26.88 -33.78 -1.99
N VAL A 210 -27.28 -33.03 -0.97
CA VAL A 210 -26.79 -31.65 -0.76
C VAL A 210 -25.31 -31.68 -0.41
N LEU A 211 -24.88 -32.61 0.46
CA LEU A 211 -23.47 -32.81 0.79
C LEU A 211 -22.62 -33.23 -0.42
N ALA A 212 -23.15 -34.07 -1.33
CA ALA A 212 -22.46 -34.45 -2.56
C ALA A 212 -22.27 -33.24 -3.51
N TRP A 213 -23.27 -32.36 -3.64
CA TRP A 213 -23.15 -31.14 -4.45
C TRP A 213 -22.19 -30.10 -3.85
N VAL A 214 -22.22 -29.90 -2.53
CA VAL A 214 -21.33 -28.95 -1.85
C VAL A 214 -19.88 -29.44 -1.89
N SER A 215 -19.63 -30.71 -1.59
CA SER A 215 -18.27 -31.29 -1.68
C SER A 215 -17.74 -31.31 -3.12
N GLY A 216 -18.60 -31.60 -4.11
CA GLY A 216 -18.25 -31.51 -5.52
C GLY A 216 -17.91 -30.09 -5.97
N GLY A 217 -18.66 -29.08 -5.50
CA GLY A 217 -18.41 -27.67 -5.81
C GLY A 217 -17.07 -27.17 -5.25
N VAL A 218 -16.75 -27.51 -4.01
CA VAL A 218 -15.46 -27.19 -3.39
C VAL A 218 -14.31 -27.90 -4.11
N GLY A 219 -14.50 -29.16 -4.50
CA GLY A 219 -13.52 -29.92 -5.28
C GLY A 219 -13.19 -29.27 -6.62
N LEU A 220 -14.22 -28.81 -7.35
CA LEU A 220 -14.04 -28.14 -8.65
C LEU A 220 -13.35 -26.76 -8.51
N ALA A 221 -13.71 -25.98 -7.49
CA ALA A 221 -13.06 -24.69 -7.21
C ALA A 221 -11.58 -24.85 -6.80
N GLY A 222 -11.25 -25.90 -6.04
CA GLY A 222 -9.86 -26.22 -5.70
C GLY A 222 -9.00 -26.54 -6.93
N LEU A 223 -9.54 -27.32 -7.87
CA LEU A 223 -8.84 -27.64 -9.11
C LEU A 223 -8.67 -26.43 -10.05
N SER A 224 -9.67 -25.56 -10.15
CA SER A 224 -9.54 -24.35 -10.97
C SER A 224 -8.47 -23.40 -10.39
N ALA A 225 -8.46 -23.22 -9.06
CA ALA A 225 -7.42 -22.45 -8.38
C ALA A 225 -6.03 -23.06 -8.59
N ALA A 226 -5.89 -24.39 -8.50
CA ALA A 226 -4.64 -25.07 -8.79
C ALA A 226 -4.16 -24.77 -10.22
N GLY A 227 -5.05 -24.86 -11.21
CA GLY A 227 -4.74 -24.54 -12.61
C GLY A 227 -4.18 -23.12 -12.81
N VAL A 228 -4.76 -22.12 -12.12
CA VAL A 228 -4.27 -20.74 -12.17
C VAL A 228 -2.86 -20.62 -11.57
N PHE A 229 -2.63 -21.20 -10.39
CA PHE A 229 -1.29 -21.16 -9.77
C PHE A 229 -0.23 -21.90 -10.59
N TYR A 230 -0.60 -23.02 -11.24
CA TYR A 230 0.30 -23.73 -12.16
C TYR A 230 0.58 -22.92 -13.43
N GLY A 231 -0.38 -22.14 -13.92
CA GLY A 231 -0.18 -21.17 -15.01
C GLY A 231 0.80 -20.06 -14.61
N LEU A 232 0.60 -19.42 -13.46
CA LEU A 232 1.50 -18.38 -12.94
C LEU A 232 2.91 -18.91 -12.65
N ARG A 233 3.04 -20.17 -12.21
CA ARG A 233 4.32 -20.86 -12.07
C ARG A 233 5.03 -21.03 -13.41
N TYR A 234 4.30 -21.32 -14.49
CA TYR A 234 4.88 -21.49 -15.82
C TYR A 234 5.48 -20.17 -16.33
N ASP A 235 4.78 -19.05 -16.12
CA ASP A 235 5.30 -17.72 -16.47
C ASP A 235 6.54 -17.35 -15.66
N ALA A 236 6.53 -17.63 -14.34
CA ALA A 236 7.69 -17.42 -13.48
C ALA A 236 8.89 -18.30 -13.91
N GLN A 237 8.66 -19.51 -14.43
CA GLN A 237 9.73 -20.36 -14.94
C GLN A 237 10.32 -19.84 -16.25
N LYS A 238 9.49 -19.33 -17.17
CA LYS A 238 9.97 -18.69 -18.40
C LYS A 238 10.84 -17.48 -18.10
N GLU A 239 10.35 -16.60 -17.22
CA GLU A 239 11.10 -15.43 -16.77
C GLU A 239 12.43 -15.84 -16.11
N LEU A 240 12.42 -16.93 -15.33
CA LEU A 240 13.63 -17.47 -14.72
C LEU A 240 14.61 -18.07 -15.74
N ASP A 241 14.13 -18.75 -16.77
CA ASP A 241 14.96 -19.32 -17.84
C ASP A 241 15.56 -18.23 -18.75
N GLU A 242 14.86 -17.12 -18.96
CA GLU A 242 15.38 -15.93 -19.65
C GLU A 242 16.47 -15.24 -18.82
N LEU A 243 16.26 -15.09 -17.51
CA LEU A 243 17.21 -14.43 -16.61
C LEU A 243 18.39 -15.32 -16.21
N CYS A 244 18.21 -16.63 -16.20
CA CYS A 244 19.21 -17.60 -15.77
C CYS A 244 19.12 -18.94 -16.54
N PRO A 245 19.55 -18.97 -17.82
CA PRO A 245 19.42 -20.15 -18.67
C PRO A 245 20.15 -21.39 -18.14
N SER A 246 21.28 -21.20 -17.46
CA SER A 246 22.09 -22.29 -16.90
C SER A 246 21.56 -22.84 -15.58
N ARG A 247 20.56 -22.18 -14.96
CA ARG A 247 20.01 -22.45 -13.61
C ARG A 247 21.07 -22.62 -12.50
N THR A 248 22.31 -22.20 -12.76
CA THR A 248 23.47 -22.36 -11.90
C THR A 248 24.18 -21.00 -11.83
N ASN A 249 24.41 -20.48 -10.62
CA ASN A 249 24.95 -19.13 -10.36
C ASN A 249 24.09 -17.98 -10.95
N CYS A 250 22.79 -17.98 -10.67
CA CYS A 250 21.89 -16.94 -11.13
C CYS A 250 22.16 -15.56 -10.49
N PRO A 251 21.92 -14.45 -11.22
CA PRO A 251 22.07 -13.11 -10.67
C PRO A 251 21.08 -12.85 -9.52
N PRO A 252 21.39 -11.92 -8.58
CA PRO A 252 20.50 -11.61 -7.46
C PRO A 252 19.09 -11.19 -7.87
N SER A 253 18.91 -10.61 -9.05
CA SER A 253 17.62 -10.23 -9.63
C SER A 253 16.68 -11.41 -9.87
N ALA A 254 17.20 -12.62 -10.09
CA ALA A 254 16.41 -13.83 -10.31
C ALA A 254 15.85 -14.45 -9.02
N ARG A 255 16.29 -13.97 -7.84
CA ARG A 255 15.86 -14.51 -6.54
C ARG A 255 14.36 -14.30 -6.29
N ASP A 256 13.82 -13.15 -6.70
CA ASP A 256 12.41 -12.84 -6.52
C ASP A 256 11.52 -13.77 -7.37
N THR A 257 11.85 -13.92 -8.66
CA THR A 257 11.16 -14.83 -9.58
C THR A 257 11.23 -16.29 -9.10
N HIS A 258 12.38 -16.71 -8.57
CA HIS A 258 12.54 -18.03 -7.98
C HIS A 258 11.64 -18.24 -6.74
N ASN A 259 11.59 -17.26 -5.83
CA ASN A 259 10.74 -17.32 -4.64
C ASN A 259 9.25 -17.34 -5.00
N ARG A 260 8.81 -16.47 -5.92
CA ARG A 260 7.45 -16.48 -6.49
C ARG A 260 7.08 -17.85 -7.05
N GLY A 261 7.97 -18.45 -7.84
CA GLY A 261 7.77 -19.79 -8.40
C GLY A 261 7.59 -20.87 -7.32
N ARG A 262 8.37 -20.80 -6.23
CA ARG A 262 8.23 -21.72 -5.07
C ARG A 262 6.89 -21.54 -4.37
N ASP A 263 6.48 -20.30 -4.15
CA ASP A 263 5.25 -19.99 -3.44
C ASP A 263 4.01 -20.41 -4.26
N TYR A 264 3.99 -20.15 -5.58
CA TYR A 264 2.94 -20.65 -6.49
C TYR A 264 2.85 -22.18 -6.51
N THR A 265 3.98 -22.87 -6.37
CA THR A 265 4.00 -24.34 -6.29
C THR A 265 3.37 -24.83 -5.00
N THR A 266 3.66 -24.16 -3.90
CA THR A 266 3.14 -24.51 -2.58
C THR A 266 1.63 -24.31 -2.53
N TYR A 267 1.13 -23.16 -3.02
CA TYR A 267 -0.30 -22.89 -3.11
C TYR A 267 -1.01 -23.78 -4.12
N GLY A 268 -0.39 -24.02 -5.28
CA GLY A 268 -0.93 -24.92 -6.31
C GLY A 268 -1.07 -26.36 -5.79
N ASN A 269 -0.08 -26.88 -5.06
CA ASN A 269 -0.15 -28.22 -4.45
C ASN A 269 -1.22 -28.32 -3.36
N LEU A 270 -1.33 -27.30 -2.52
CA LEU A 270 -2.38 -27.24 -1.49
C LEU A 270 -3.77 -27.26 -2.14
N ALA A 271 -4.00 -26.39 -3.14
CA ALA A 271 -5.27 -26.29 -3.86
C ALA A 271 -5.61 -27.59 -4.61
N LEU A 272 -4.61 -28.23 -5.23
CA LEU A 272 -4.75 -29.52 -5.90
C LEU A 272 -5.14 -30.63 -4.91
N GLY A 273 -4.47 -30.68 -3.75
CA GLY A 273 -4.79 -31.65 -2.69
C GLY A 273 -6.22 -31.51 -2.17
N VAL A 274 -6.65 -30.28 -1.88
CA VAL A 274 -8.04 -29.99 -1.46
C VAL A 274 -9.03 -30.35 -2.57
N GLY A 275 -8.73 -30.00 -3.83
CA GLY A 275 -9.57 -30.31 -4.98
C GLY A 275 -9.79 -31.82 -5.16
N ILE A 276 -8.70 -32.60 -5.13
CA ILE A 276 -8.76 -34.07 -5.26
C ILE A 276 -9.54 -34.69 -4.09
N ALA A 277 -9.28 -34.28 -2.86
CA ALA A 277 -9.98 -34.80 -1.68
C ALA A 277 -11.48 -34.49 -1.72
N GLY A 278 -11.86 -33.28 -2.13
CA GLY A 278 -13.26 -32.87 -2.28
C GLY A 278 -14.00 -33.71 -3.33
N LEU A 279 -13.40 -33.92 -4.50
CA LEU A 279 -14.00 -34.75 -5.56
C LEU A 279 -14.09 -36.22 -5.18
N ALA A 280 -13.08 -36.78 -4.52
CA ALA A 280 -13.10 -38.16 -4.04
C ALA A 280 -14.25 -38.38 -3.03
N THR A 281 -14.42 -37.42 -2.10
CA THR A 281 -15.50 -37.46 -1.11
C THR A 281 -16.87 -37.36 -1.79
N ALA A 282 -17.03 -36.45 -2.75
CA ALA A 282 -18.27 -36.31 -3.52
C ALA A 282 -18.62 -37.59 -4.29
N ALA A 283 -17.63 -38.24 -4.91
CA ALA A 283 -17.82 -39.48 -5.64
C ALA A 283 -18.25 -40.64 -4.71
N VAL A 284 -17.65 -40.75 -3.53
CA VAL A 284 -18.04 -41.75 -2.52
C VAL A 284 -19.47 -41.52 -2.04
N LEU A 285 -19.85 -40.27 -1.73
CA LEU A 285 -21.21 -39.93 -1.31
C LEU A 285 -22.24 -40.21 -2.40
N TRP A 286 -21.90 -39.93 -3.66
CA TRP A 286 -22.79 -40.20 -4.79
C TRP A 286 -22.99 -41.69 -5.05
N LEU A 287 -21.94 -42.51 -4.92
CA LEU A 287 -22.00 -43.96 -5.11
C LEU A 287 -22.69 -44.70 -3.96
N THR A 288 -22.76 -44.10 -2.77
CA THR A 288 -23.38 -44.69 -1.59
C THR A 288 -24.83 -44.25 -1.36
N ASP A 289 -25.35 -43.33 -2.18
CA ASP A 289 -26.75 -42.89 -2.15
C ASP A 289 -27.68 -44.06 -2.51
N ARG A 290 -28.36 -44.63 -1.50
CA ARG A 290 -29.40 -45.65 -1.71
C ARG A 290 -30.74 -44.95 -1.97
N PRO A 291 -31.46 -45.27 -3.06
CA PRO A 291 -32.75 -44.64 -3.33
C PRO A 291 -33.76 -45.01 -2.22
N SER A 292 -34.15 -44.01 -1.44
CA SER A 292 -35.26 -44.15 -0.49
C SER A 292 -36.58 -44.15 -1.26
N LYS A 293 -37.40 -45.19 -1.05
CA LYS A 293 -38.77 -45.25 -1.56
C LYS A 293 -39.57 -44.11 -0.95
N ASP A 294 -40.27 -43.38 -1.81
CA ASP A 294 -41.13 -42.24 -1.46
C ASP A 294 -42.05 -42.58 -0.29
N SER A 295 -41.86 -41.89 0.83
CA SER A 295 -42.88 -41.84 1.87
C SER A 295 -43.92 -40.81 1.46
N VAL A 296 -45.00 -41.30 0.85
CA VAL A 296 -46.23 -40.55 0.60
C VAL A 296 -46.66 -39.88 1.90
N ALA A 297 -46.56 -38.56 1.95
CA ALA A 297 -47.08 -37.75 3.04
C ALA A 297 -48.60 -37.93 3.09
N ARG A 298 -49.10 -38.52 4.18
CA ARG A 298 -50.52 -38.48 4.51
C ARG A 298 -50.85 -37.09 5.05
N ASP A 299 -51.49 -36.29 4.20
CA ASP A 299 -52.21 -35.09 4.61
C ASP A 299 -53.22 -35.46 5.70
N THR A 300 -53.07 -34.89 6.89
CA THR A 300 -54.11 -34.94 7.92
C THR A 300 -54.63 -33.51 8.11
N PRO A 301 -55.90 -33.20 7.83
CA PRO A 301 -56.42 -31.84 7.96
C PRO A 301 -56.52 -31.44 9.43
N THR A 302 -55.82 -30.37 9.83
CA THR A 302 -55.96 -29.73 11.14
C THR A 302 -57.27 -28.90 11.16
N PRO A 303 -58.19 -29.10 12.12
CA PRO A 303 -59.41 -28.29 12.20
C PRO A 303 -59.11 -26.85 12.67
N PRO A 304 -59.88 -25.84 12.21
CA PRO A 304 -59.63 -24.44 12.53
C PRO A 304 -59.91 -24.15 14.02
N ARG A 305 -58.90 -23.64 14.72
CA ARG A 305 -59.05 -23.05 16.07
C ARG A 305 -59.54 -21.61 15.93
N HIS A 306 -60.79 -21.36 16.30
CA HIS A 306 -61.31 -20.00 16.50
C HIS A 306 -60.71 -19.42 17.79
N VAL A 307 -59.95 -18.34 17.65
CA VAL A 307 -59.42 -17.55 18.78
C VAL A 307 -60.46 -16.49 19.14
N PHE A 308 -61.15 -16.66 20.27
CA PHE A 308 -62.00 -15.65 20.88
C PHE A 308 -61.12 -14.64 21.64
N GLY A 309 -60.96 -13.43 21.10
CA GLY A 309 -60.34 -12.31 21.79
C GLY A 309 -61.34 -11.64 22.74
N ILE A 310 -61.12 -11.73 24.05
CA ILE A 310 -61.85 -10.96 25.06
C ILE A 310 -61.17 -9.60 25.20
N GLY A 311 -61.65 -8.62 24.42
CA GLY A 311 -61.28 -7.22 24.58
C GLY A 311 -61.90 -6.64 25.85
N HIS A 312 -61.06 -6.24 26.81
CA HIS A 312 -61.49 -5.41 27.94
C HIS A 312 -61.66 -3.97 27.45
N GLY A 313 -62.82 -3.70 26.83
CA GLY A 313 -63.30 -2.35 26.54
C GLY A 313 -64.42 -1.98 27.49
N SER A 314 -64.10 -1.28 28.57
CA SER A 314 -65.10 -0.58 29.37
C SER A 314 -65.63 0.61 28.56
N ALA A 315 -66.75 0.42 27.89
CA ALA A 315 -67.65 1.49 27.47
C ALA A 315 -69.06 1.14 27.95
N PRO A 316 -69.83 2.13 28.45
CA PRO A 316 -71.02 1.86 29.24
C PRO A 316 -72.26 1.68 28.35
N LEU A 317 -73.29 1.11 28.99
CA LEU A 317 -74.69 1.09 28.59
C LEU A 317 -75.06 0.00 27.57
N GLY A 318 -75.95 -0.88 28.05
CA GLY A 318 -76.33 -2.10 27.38
C GLY A 318 -77.27 -1.91 26.22
N ALA A 319 -77.37 -2.96 25.42
CA ALA A 319 -78.62 -3.45 24.88
C ALA A 319 -78.40 -4.87 24.37
N THR A 320 -79.21 -5.77 24.91
CA THR A 320 -79.33 -7.17 24.52
C THR A 320 -79.96 -7.28 23.14
N TRP A 321 -79.46 -8.16 22.28
CA TRP A 321 -80.26 -8.77 21.23
C TRP A 321 -80.11 -10.28 21.25
N SER A 322 -81.27 -10.92 21.26
CA SER A 322 -81.54 -12.34 21.46
C SER A 322 -81.95 -13.02 20.16
N GLY A 323 -81.55 -14.29 20.01
CA GLY A 323 -82.13 -15.28 19.08
C GLY A 323 -81.05 -16.31 18.70
N THR A 324 -81.00 -17.56 19.18
CA THR A 324 -81.91 -18.75 19.15
C THR A 324 -82.35 -19.14 17.74
N PHE A 325 -82.18 -20.37 17.26
CA PHE A 325 -81.47 -21.58 17.69
C PHE A 325 -81.26 -22.42 16.42
#